data_AF-A0AA46TS42-F1
#
_entry.id   AF-A0AA46TS42-F1
#
_cell.length_a   1.000
_cell.length_b   1.000
_cell.length_c   1.000
_cell.angle_alpha   90.00
_cell.angle_beta   90.00
_cell.angle_gamma   90.00
#
_symmetry.space_group_name_H-M   'P 1'
#
loop_
_entity.id
_entity.type
_entity.pdbx_description
1 polymer ?
#
loop_
_entity_poly.entity_id
_entity_poly.type
_entity_poly.pdbx_seq_one_letter_code
_entity_poly.pdbx_strand_id
1 'polypeptide(L)'
;MALPAMLGMGAIMAFATRVIEWIVTRIASRFTNRLAGILIWTTLYISLLVGLAVTFAAIISGISATLPSDLAQGIGAIKPNNFEACIAAIYSSKVAVWVFQQKRQLIDWEQGRPVI
;
A
#
# COMPACT_ATOMS: atom_id res chain seq x y z
N MET A 1 13.69 14.14 59.08
CA MET A 1 13.24 12.74 58.98
C MET A 1 12.40 12.48 57.71
N ALA A 2 12.73 13.10 56.56
CA ALA A 2 11.85 13.13 55.37
C ALA A 2 12.28 12.17 54.23
N LEU A 3 13.42 11.50 54.37
CA LEU A 3 14.02 10.65 53.33
C LEU A 3 13.18 9.41 52.92
N PRO A 4 12.47 8.70 53.83
CA PRO A 4 11.69 7.52 53.42
C PRO A 4 10.37 7.87 52.72
N ALA A 5 9.75 9.02 53.04
CA ALA A 5 8.48 9.44 52.44
C ALA A 5 8.65 9.90 50.98
N MET A 6 9.80 10.50 50.63
CA MET A 6 10.10 10.90 49.26
C MET A 6 10.43 9.72 48.33
N LEU A 7 11.06 8.66 48.85
CA LEU A 7 11.28 7.41 48.11
C LEU A 7 9.96 6.67 47.84
N GLY A 8 9.03 6.66 48.79
CA GLY A 8 7.70 6.04 48.62
C GLY A 8 6.84 6.75 47.57
N MET A 9 6.80 8.09 47.57
CA MET A 9 6.08 8.86 46.55
C MET A 9 6.69 8.71 45.15
N GLY A 10 8.03 8.67 45.04
CA GLY A 10 8.70 8.41 43.76
C GLY A 10 8.40 7.02 43.19
N ALA A 11 8.34 6.00 44.04
CA ALA A 11 8.00 4.63 43.62
C ALA A 11 6.55 4.51 43.12
N ILE A 12 5.60 5.18 43.79
CA ILE A 12 4.18 5.19 43.36
C ILE A 12 4.02 5.95 42.04
N MET A 13 4.69 7.09 41.88
CA MET A 13 4.69 7.84 40.62
C MET A 13 5.31 7.05 39.48
N ALA A 14 6.43 6.35 39.72
CA ALA A 14 7.05 5.47 38.73
C ALA A 14 6.16 4.28 38.37
N PHE A 15 5.42 3.72 39.32
CA PHE A 15 4.46 2.65 39.05
C PHE A 15 3.27 3.17 38.20
N ALA A 16 2.71 4.32 38.56
CA ALA A 16 1.60 4.93 37.84
C ALA A 16 1.97 5.29 36.38
N THR A 17 3.16 5.86 36.15
CA THR A 17 3.62 6.16 34.79
C THR A 17 3.82 4.88 33.97
N ARG A 18 4.36 3.81 34.56
CA ARG A 18 4.51 2.51 33.88
C ARG A 18 3.17 1.87 33.52
N VAL A 19 2.16 1.99 34.38
CA VAL A 19 0.80 1.50 34.09
C VAL A 19 0.18 2.30 32.95
N ILE A 20 0.33 3.63 32.94
CA ILE A 20 -0.18 4.49 31.87
C ILE A 20 0.54 4.19 30.55
N GLU A 21 1.87 4.08 30.56
CA GLU A 21 2.65 3.68 29.38
C GLU A 21 2.21 2.33 28.84
N TRP A 22 1.97 1.34 29.72
CA TRP A 22 1.48 0.02 29.32
C TRP A 22 0.11 0.10 28.64
N ILE A 23 -0.83 0.88 29.18
CA ILE A 23 -2.16 1.07 28.57
C ILE A 23 -2.04 1.75 27.20
N VAL A 24 -1.26 2.82 27.11
CA VAL A 24 -1.08 3.59 25.87
C VAL A 24 -0.40 2.74 24.80
N THR A 25 0.68 2.04 25.13
CA THR A 25 1.38 1.15 24.18
C THR A 25 0.51 -0.05 23.77
N ARG A 26 -0.35 -0.56 24.67
CA ARG A 26 -1.29 -1.64 24.34
C ARG A 26 -2.36 -1.20 23.35
N ILE A 27 -2.87 0.02 23.48
CA ILE A 27 -3.82 0.58 22.53
C ILE A 27 -3.12 0.94 21.22
N ALA A 28 -1.98 1.62 21.28
CA ALA A 28 -1.20 2.00 20.11
C ALA A 28 -0.82 0.77 19.25
N SER A 29 -0.32 -0.30 19.86
CA SER A 29 0.05 -1.53 19.14
C SER A 29 -1.12 -2.17 18.39
N ARG A 30 -2.36 -2.06 18.88
CA ARG A 30 -3.55 -2.55 18.17
C ARG A 30 -3.84 -1.74 16.91
N PHE A 31 -3.73 -0.42 16.97
CA PHE A 31 -3.93 0.45 15.82
C PHE A 31 -2.78 0.33 14.81
N THR A 32 -1.53 0.30 15.30
CA THR A 32 -0.34 0.15 14.45
C THR A 32 -0.34 -1.18 13.70
N ASN A 33 -0.72 -2.30 14.33
CA ASN A 33 -0.75 -3.59 13.64
C ASN A 33 -1.78 -3.64 12.51
N ARG A 34 -2.95 -3.00 12.69
CA ARG A 34 -3.96 -2.90 11.63
C ARG A 34 -3.52 -1.99 10.50
N LEU A 35 -2.96 -0.81 10.83
CA LEU A 35 -2.44 0.12 9.84
C LEU A 35 -1.26 -0.45 9.06
N ALA A 36 -0.33 -1.13 9.73
CA ALA A 36 0.83 -1.76 9.11
C ALA A 36 0.42 -2.82 8.09
N GLY A 37 -0.55 -3.68 8.42
CA GLY A 37 -1.07 -4.67 7.47
C GLY A 37 -1.62 -4.01 6.20
N ILE A 38 -2.48 -2.99 6.35
CA ILE A 38 -3.05 -2.25 5.21
C ILE A 38 -1.94 -1.58 4.39
N LEU A 39 -1.00 -0.91 5.04
CA LEU A 39 0.12 -0.26 4.38
C LEU A 39 0.94 -1.26 3.57
N ILE A 40 1.34 -2.38 4.18
CA ILE A 40 2.13 -3.44 3.50
C ILE A 40 1.42 -3.91 2.23
N TRP A 41 0.14 -4.26 2.33
CA TRP A 41 -0.65 -4.71 1.17
C TRP A 41 -0.76 -3.63 0.10
N THR A 42 -0.99 -2.36 0.47
CA THR A 42 -1.05 -1.25 -0.50
C THR A 42 0.29 -1.01 -1.18
N THR A 43 1.41 -0.99 -0.45
CA THR A 43 2.74 -0.84 -1.05
C THR A 43 3.12 -2.02 -1.93
N LEU A 44 2.83 -3.25 -1.50
CA LEU A 44 3.09 -4.45 -2.29
C LEU A 44 2.30 -4.39 -3.59
N TYR A 45 1.03 -4.03 -3.52
CA TYR A 45 0.18 -3.87 -4.69
C TYR A 45 0.69 -2.79 -5.67
N ILE A 46 1.02 -1.60 -5.17
CA ILE A 46 1.58 -0.52 -5.99
C ILE A 46 2.91 -0.96 -6.62
N SER A 47 3.76 -1.66 -5.87
CA SER A 47 5.04 -2.15 -6.38
C SER A 47 4.87 -3.16 -7.52
N LEU A 48 3.88 -4.06 -7.44
CA LEU A 48 3.55 -4.98 -8.53
C LEU A 48 3.03 -4.23 -9.76
N LEU A 49 2.20 -3.21 -9.59
CA LEU A 49 1.69 -2.42 -10.72
C LEU A 49 2.80 -1.65 -11.43
N VAL A 50 3.68 -1.00 -10.68
CA VAL A 50 4.85 -0.31 -11.23
C VAL A 50 5.77 -1.32 -11.91
N GLY A 51 6.03 -2.47 -11.28
CA GLY A 51 6.83 -3.54 -11.87
C GLY A 51 6.26 -4.02 -13.20
N LEU A 52 4.94 -4.24 -13.27
CA LEU A 52 4.25 -4.64 -14.50
C LEU A 52 4.40 -3.56 -15.59
N ALA A 53 4.18 -2.29 -15.27
CA ALA A 53 4.32 -1.19 -16.22
C ALA A 53 5.75 -1.08 -16.77
N VAL A 54 6.76 -1.20 -15.91
CA VAL A 54 8.17 -1.22 -16.30
C VAL A 54 8.48 -2.41 -17.19
N THR A 55 7.95 -3.61 -16.87
CA THR A 55 8.15 -4.79 -17.73
C THR A 55 7.49 -4.62 -19.10
N PHE A 56 6.31 -3.99 -19.20
CA PHE A 56 5.69 -3.70 -20.49
C PHE A 56 6.51 -2.70 -21.30
N ALA A 57 6.99 -1.63 -20.68
CA ALA A 57 7.86 -0.65 -21.35
C ALA A 57 9.18 -1.30 -21.82
N ALA A 58 9.77 -2.17 -21.00
CA ALA A 58 10.97 -2.92 -21.34
C ALA A 58 10.75 -3.92 -22.48
N ILE A 59 9.61 -4.63 -22.49
CA ILE A 59 9.23 -5.53 -23.59
C ILE A 59 9.03 -4.74 -24.88
N ILE A 60 8.30 -3.63 -24.85
CA ILE A 60 8.08 -2.79 -26.03
C ILE A 60 9.41 -2.24 -26.55
N SER A 61 10.29 -1.76 -25.66
CA SER A 61 11.61 -1.26 -26.05
C SER A 61 12.52 -2.37 -26.59
N GLY A 62 12.51 -3.54 -25.96
CA GLY A 62 13.27 -4.72 -26.41
C GLY A 62 12.79 -5.24 -27.75
N ILE A 63 11.49 -5.28 -27.98
CA ILE A 63 10.87 -5.59 -29.28
C ILE A 63 11.29 -4.53 -30.30
N SER A 64 11.21 -3.23 -29.96
CA SER A 64 11.64 -2.15 -30.85
C SER A 64 13.11 -2.24 -31.26
N ALA A 65 13.97 -2.78 -30.39
CA ALA A 65 15.39 -3.00 -30.67
C ALA A 65 15.67 -4.24 -31.54
N THR A 66 14.79 -5.23 -31.54
CA THR A 66 14.93 -6.44 -32.37
C THR A 66 14.17 -6.38 -33.68
N LEU A 67 13.29 -5.38 -33.87
CA LEU A 67 12.58 -5.17 -35.13
C LEU A 67 13.50 -4.56 -36.20
N PRO A 68 13.36 -4.98 -37.47
CA PRO A 68 14.01 -4.32 -38.61
C PRO A 68 13.70 -2.81 -38.61
N SER A 69 14.68 -1.98 -38.96
CA SER A 69 14.62 -0.51 -38.85
C SER A 69 13.39 0.13 -39.51
N ASP A 70 12.91 -0.44 -40.62
CA ASP A 70 11.72 0.05 -41.32
C ASP A 70 10.43 -0.19 -40.52
N LEU A 71 10.36 -1.30 -39.78
CA LEU A 71 9.22 -1.65 -38.95
C LEU A 71 9.22 -0.85 -37.65
N ALA A 72 10.40 -0.58 -37.08
CA ALA A 72 10.56 0.30 -35.92
C ALA A 72 10.17 1.76 -36.24
N GLN A 73 10.54 2.27 -37.41
CA GLN A 73 10.09 3.59 -37.88
C GLN A 73 8.59 3.63 -38.17
N GLY A 74 8.03 2.58 -38.78
CA GLY A 74 6.59 2.48 -39.03
C GLY A 74 5.76 2.44 -37.73
N ILE A 75 6.23 1.70 -36.72
CA ILE A 75 5.58 1.67 -35.39
C ILE A 75 5.75 3.02 -34.68
N GLY A 76 6.92 3.66 -34.78
CA GLY A 76 7.13 5.01 -34.25
C GLY A 76 6.25 6.08 -34.89
N ALA A 77 5.87 5.91 -36.16
CA ALA A 77 4.95 6.82 -36.86
C ALA A 77 3.47 6.61 -36.47
N ILE A 78 3.10 5.40 -36.05
CA ILE A 78 1.72 5.03 -35.66
C ILE A 78 1.51 5.19 -34.15
N LYS A 79 2.55 4.96 -33.33
CA LYS A 79 2.48 5.04 -31.88
C LYS A 79 2.36 6.51 -31.45
N PRO A 80 1.22 6.93 -30.87
CA PRO A 80 1.12 8.29 -30.36
C PRO A 80 2.08 8.48 -29.17
N ASN A 81 2.65 9.67 -29.05
CA ASN A 81 3.64 10.03 -28.03
C ASN A 81 3.14 9.78 -26.59
N ASN A 82 1.81 9.77 -26.40
CA ASN A 82 1.15 9.55 -25.11
C ASN A 82 0.71 8.09 -24.87
N PHE A 83 1.11 7.14 -25.71
CA PHE A 83 0.65 5.74 -25.63
C PHE A 83 0.89 5.12 -24.25
N GLU A 84 2.06 5.34 -23.65
CA GLU A 84 2.38 4.83 -22.31
C GLU A 84 1.53 5.48 -21.23
N ALA A 85 1.30 6.79 -21.30
CA ALA A 85 0.42 7.51 -20.39
C ALA A 85 -1.04 7.05 -20.52
N CYS A 86 -1.53 6.80 -21.75
CA CYS A 86 -2.87 6.27 -22.00
C CYS A 86 -3.03 4.84 -21.48
N ILE A 87 -2.04 3.96 -21.68
CA ILE A 87 -2.07 2.60 -21.13
C ILE A 87 -2.04 2.65 -19.61
N ALA A 88 -1.19 3.49 -19.01
CA ALA A 88 -1.14 3.67 -17.57
C ALA A 88 -2.50 4.13 -17.03
N ALA A 89 -3.18 5.07 -17.69
CA ALA A 89 -4.50 5.55 -17.30
C ALA A 89 -5.61 4.48 -17.44
N ILE A 90 -5.57 3.66 -18.50
CA ILE A 90 -6.52 2.55 -18.69
C ILE A 90 -6.32 1.47 -17.63
N TYR A 91 -5.06 1.13 -17.33
CA TYR A 91 -4.77 0.15 -16.29
C TYR A 91 -5.09 0.68 -14.90
N SER A 92 -4.76 1.93 -14.59
CA SER A 92 -5.07 2.54 -13.29
C SER A 92 -6.58 2.63 -13.03
N SER A 93 -7.38 2.89 -14.07
CA SER A 93 -8.84 2.90 -13.95
C SER A 93 -9.43 1.51 -13.73
N LYS A 94 -8.95 0.48 -14.43
CA LYS A 94 -9.35 -0.92 -14.16
C LYS A 94 -8.97 -1.38 -12.75
N VAL A 95 -7.77 -1.01 -12.31
CA VAL A 95 -7.29 -1.24 -10.94
C VAL A 95 -8.20 -0.57 -9.92
N ALA A 96 -8.55 0.70 -10.13
CA ALA A 96 -9.44 1.43 -9.23
C ALA A 96 -10.79 0.73 -9.10
N VAL A 97 -11.40 0.32 -10.22
CA VAL A 97 -12.67 -0.42 -10.22
C VAL A 97 -12.54 -1.76 -9.46
N TRP A 98 -11.47 -2.50 -9.68
CA TRP A 98 -11.21 -3.76 -8.98
C TRP A 98 -11.05 -3.55 -7.45
N VAL A 99 -10.34 -2.50 -7.03
CA VAL A 99 -10.22 -2.13 -5.61
C VAL A 99 -11.58 -1.78 -5.00
N PHE A 100 -12.42 -1.03 -5.73
CA PHE A 100 -13.79 -0.73 -5.28
C PHE A 100 -14.64 -2.00 -5.13
N GLN A 101 -14.49 -2.98 -6.03
CA GLN A 101 -15.16 -4.27 -5.92
C GLN A 101 -14.67 -5.09 -4.71
N GLN A 102 -13.37 -5.12 -4.46
CA GLN A 102 -12.79 -5.80 -3.29
C GLN A 102 -13.24 -5.17 -1.97
N LYS A 103 -13.33 -3.84 -1.89
CA LYS A 103 -13.83 -3.14 -0.70
C LYS A 103 -15.28 -3.54 -0.40
N ARG A 104 -16.12 -3.67 -1.44
CA ARG A 104 -17.50 -4.12 -1.29
C ARG A 104 -17.56 -5.54 -0.72
N GLN A 105 -16.74 -6.46 -1.23
CA GLN A 105 -16.64 -7.83 -0.70
C GLN A 105 -16.22 -7.84 0.78
N LEU A 106 -15.21 -7.04 1.17
CA LEU A 106 -14.79 -6.96 2.57
C LEU A 106 -15.90 -6.44 3.50
N ILE A 107 -16.66 -5.44 3.06
CA ILE A 107 -17.79 -4.91 3.83
C ILE A 107 -18.90 -5.96 3.96
N ASP A 108 -19.21 -6.68 2.88
CA ASP A 108 -20.23 -7.74 2.89
C ASP A 108 -19.84 -8.89 3.84
N TRP A 109 -18.54 -9.23 3.91
CA TRP A 109 -17.98 -10.20 4.86
C TRP A 109 -18.07 -9.73 6.32
N GLU A 110 -17.73 -8.47 6.62
CA GLU A 110 -17.86 -7.92 7.98
C GLU A 110 -19.33 -7.81 8.44
N GLN A 111 -20.25 -7.54 7.50
CA GLN A 111 -21.68 -7.45 7.80
C GLN A 111 -22.38 -8.82 7.84
N GLY A 112 -21.67 -9.92 7.54
CA GLY A 112 -22.26 -11.27 7.48
C GLY A 112 -23.39 -11.39 6.45
N ARG A 113 -23.44 -10.50 5.46
CA ARG A 113 -24.47 -10.54 4.42
C ARG A 113 -24.08 -11.64 3.43
N PRO A 114 -25.04 -12.48 3.01
CA PRO A 114 -24.75 -13.53 2.05
C PRO A 114 -24.23 -12.90 0.75
N VAL A 115 -23.06 -13.34 0.31
CA VAL A 115 -22.45 -12.96 -0.96
C VAL A 115 -23.31 -13.61 -2.05
N ILE A 116 -24.08 -12.80 -2.77
CA ILE A 116 -24.87 -13.21 -3.93
C ILE A 116 -24.09 -12.88 -5.21
#